data_AF-A0A849WLN9-F1
#
_entry.id   AF-A0A849WLN9-F1
#
_cell.length_a   1.000
_cell.length_b   1.000
_cell.length_c   1.000
_cell.angle_alpha   90.00
_cell.angle_beta   90.00
_cell.angle_gamma   90.00
#
_symmetry.space_group_name_H-M   'P 1'
#
loop_
_entity.id
_entity.type
_entity.pdbx_description
1 polymer ?
#
loop_
_entity_poly.entity_id
_entity_poly.type
_entity_poly.pdbx_seq_one_letter_code
_entity_poly.pdbx_strand_id
1 'polypeptide(L)'
;MDNNININNNINTNTGKEREEDRTNQIVSAKLQRIVVSNESLVALKAIIDKVNDGFNGGKVNQTEIANWIILRFQSELDESQIKDIRAEHFDEVAMLENILKQAKESGKVPTDFKNLLQKQFGLDEPTKRKAKSALT
;
A
#
# COMPACT_ATOMS: atom_id res chain seq x y z
N MET A 1 4.80 -34.25 32.20
CA MET A 1 4.86 -33.41 31.00
C MET A 1 4.57 -32.00 31.44
N ASP A 2 5.66 -31.29 31.64
CA ASP A 2 5.77 -29.91 32.05
C ASP A 2 5.12 -28.99 31.02
N ASN A 3 4.51 -27.90 31.49
CA ASN A 3 4.94 -26.56 31.07
C ASN A 3 4.26 -25.48 31.90
N ASN A 4 5.08 -24.93 32.79
CA ASN A 4 4.85 -23.82 33.68
C ASN A 4 5.14 -22.53 32.91
N ILE A 5 4.13 -21.73 32.56
CA ILE A 5 4.35 -20.41 31.94
C ILE A 5 4.31 -19.34 33.04
N ASN A 6 5.51 -18.96 33.45
CA ASN A 6 5.82 -17.87 34.36
C ASN A 6 5.62 -16.52 33.67
N ILE A 7 4.53 -15.81 33.95
CA ILE A 7 4.29 -14.44 33.48
C ILE A 7 4.93 -13.48 34.49
N ASN A 8 6.13 -13.00 34.18
CA ASN A 8 6.82 -11.97 34.93
C ASN A 8 6.10 -10.62 34.77
N ASN A 9 5.42 -10.19 35.83
CA ASN A 9 4.96 -8.82 36.02
C ASN A 9 6.16 -7.92 36.34
N ASN A 10 6.67 -7.18 35.35
CA ASN A 10 7.64 -6.12 35.61
C ASN A 10 6.90 -4.81 35.93
N ILE A 11 6.62 -4.62 37.22
CA ILE A 11 6.17 -3.37 37.81
C ILE A 11 7.39 -2.45 37.87
N ASN A 12 7.47 -1.46 36.99
CA ASN A 12 8.49 -0.42 37.09
C ASN A 12 7.91 0.79 37.82
N THR A 13 8.23 0.89 39.11
CA THR A 13 7.98 2.05 39.97
C THR A 13 9.01 3.13 39.67
N ASN A 14 8.59 4.27 39.12
CA ASN A 14 9.39 5.50 39.16
C ASN A 14 8.63 6.58 39.92
N THR A 15 9.07 6.78 41.16
CA THR A 15 8.68 7.82 42.09
C THR A 15 9.44 9.12 41.80
N GLY A 16 8.70 10.22 41.64
CA GLY A 16 9.09 11.55 42.11
C GLY A 16 9.78 12.51 41.11
N LYS A 17 9.03 13.50 40.62
CA LYS A 17 9.19 14.91 41.00
C LYS A 17 8.12 15.78 40.33
N GLU A 18 7.19 16.26 41.15
CA GLU A 18 6.27 17.35 40.83
C GLU A 18 7.06 18.66 40.67
N ARG A 19 6.87 19.34 39.54
CA ARG A 19 6.84 20.81 39.48
C ARG A 19 5.74 21.22 38.50
N GLU A 20 4.78 21.97 39.05
CA GLU A 20 3.69 22.64 38.38
C GLU A 20 4.20 23.56 37.27
N GLU A 21 3.62 23.42 36.07
CA GLU A 21 3.20 24.53 35.20
C GLU A 21 2.32 23.95 34.08
N ASP A 22 1.24 23.28 34.48
CA ASP A 22 0.25 22.71 33.55
C ASP A 22 -0.92 23.71 33.40
N ARG A 23 -0.67 24.78 32.64
CA ARG A 23 -1.73 25.66 32.16
C ARG A 23 -2.01 25.35 30.70
N THR A 24 -3.01 24.49 30.54
CA THR A 24 -4.04 24.61 29.50
C THR A 24 -3.52 24.45 28.07
N ASN A 25 -3.29 23.21 27.67
CA ASN A 25 -3.67 22.76 26.33
C ASN A 25 -4.13 21.31 26.41
N GLN A 26 -5.29 21.12 27.04
CA GLN A 26 -6.12 19.94 26.82
C GLN A 26 -6.71 20.06 25.41
N ILE A 27 -5.84 20.00 24.40
CA ILE A 27 -6.24 19.65 23.04
C ILE A 27 -6.73 18.22 23.18
N VAL A 28 -8.02 18.02 22.89
CA VAL A 28 -8.65 16.72 22.74
C VAL A 28 -7.61 15.80 22.10
N SER A 29 -7.13 14.83 22.86
CA SER A 29 -6.18 13.82 22.39
C SER A 29 -6.88 12.99 21.32
N ALA A 30 -6.96 13.55 20.11
CA ALA A 30 -7.36 12.82 18.94
C ALA A 30 -6.36 11.68 18.87
N LYS A 31 -6.87 10.45 18.96
CA LYS A 31 -6.07 9.23 19.06
C LYS A 31 -5.10 9.14 17.88
N LEU A 32 -3.88 9.67 18.05
CA LEU A 32 -2.88 9.73 16.99
C LEU A 32 -2.46 8.31 16.61
N GLN A 33 -2.45 8.04 15.30
CA GLN A 33 -1.95 6.78 14.75
C GLN A 33 -0.58 7.01 14.12
N ARG A 34 0.32 6.04 14.24
CA ARG A 34 1.63 6.08 13.59
C ARG A 34 1.52 5.47 12.21
N ILE A 35 2.00 6.20 11.20
CA ILE A 35 2.23 5.68 9.85
C ILE A 35 3.72 5.51 9.62
N VAL A 36 4.09 4.52 8.82
CA VAL A 36 5.47 4.34 8.35
C VAL A 36 5.57 4.97 6.97
N VAL A 37 6.62 5.76 6.76
CA VAL A 37 6.91 6.43 5.49
C VAL A 37 8.36 6.18 5.11
N SER A 38 8.68 6.20 3.83
CA SER A 38 10.06 6.15 3.37
C SER A 38 10.80 7.45 3.71
N ASN A 39 12.13 7.40 3.64
CA ASN A 39 12.95 8.59 3.86
C ASN A 39 12.68 9.65 2.79
N GLU A 40 12.46 9.23 1.54
CA GLU A 40 12.15 10.11 0.42
C GLU A 40 10.84 10.85 0.65
N SER A 41 9.78 10.14 1.07
CA SER A 41 8.49 10.75 1.40
C SER A 41 8.60 11.74 2.57
N LEU A 42 9.43 11.45 3.58
CA LEU A 42 9.66 12.36 4.70
C LEU A 42 10.39 13.64 4.25
N VAL A 43 11.38 13.53 3.36
CA VAL A 43 12.07 14.70 2.79
C VAL A 43 11.11 15.55 1.97
N ALA A 44 10.27 14.92 1.13
CA ALA A 44 9.24 15.63 0.38
C ALA A 44 8.26 16.37 1.30
N LEU A 45 7.81 15.74 2.39
CA LEU A 45 6.94 16.37 3.38
C LEU A 45 7.60 17.59 4.04
N LYS A 46 8.90 17.52 4.37
CA LYS A 46 9.65 18.67 4.92
C LYS A 46 9.70 19.84 3.95
N ALA A 47 9.99 19.58 2.68
CA ALA A 47 10.01 20.63 1.66
C ALA A 47 8.64 21.33 1.52
N ILE A 48 7.54 20.58 1.66
CA ILE A 48 6.18 21.15 1.69
C ILE A 48 5.99 22.04 2.93
N ILE A 49 6.38 21.56 4.12
CA ILE A 49 6.26 22.32 5.38
C ILE A 49 7.05 23.63 5.32
N ASP A 50 8.28 23.58 4.82
CA ASP A 50 9.13 24.77 4.69
C ASP A 50 8.49 25.78 3.75
N LYS A 51 7.97 25.32 2.59
CA LYS A 51 7.26 26.17 1.63
C LYS A 51 5.96 26.77 2.18
N VAL A 52 5.22 26.03 2.99
CA VAL A 52 3.96 26.52 3.60
C VAL A 52 4.25 27.54 4.69
N ASN A 53 5.31 27.35 5.47
CA ASN A 53 5.68 28.27 6.55
C ASN A 53 6.48 29.49 6.06
N ASP A 54 7.05 29.46 4.85
CA ASP A 54 7.78 30.59 4.28
C ASP A 54 6.85 31.82 4.13
N GLY A 55 7.23 32.93 4.76
CA GLY A 55 6.44 34.16 4.81
C GLY A 55 5.14 34.07 5.63
N PHE A 56 4.85 32.96 6.30
CA PHE A 56 3.64 32.82 7.12
C PHE A 56 3.84 33.39 8.53
N ASN A 57 3.59 34.69 8.69
CA ASN A 57 3.75 35.39 9.98
C ASN A 57 2.56 35.20 10.94
N GLY A 58 1.47 34.57 10.48
CA GLY A 58 0.24 34.38 11.25
C GLY A 58 0.23 33.12 12.13
N GLY A 59 1.28 32.31 12.08
CA GLY A 59 1.39 31.07 12.84
C GLY A 59 2.51 30.18 12.32
N LYS A 60 2.51 28.92 12.75
CA LYS A 60 3.43 27.89 12.24
C LYS A 60 2.67 26.59 12.11
N VAL A 61 2.72 25.98 10.93
CA VAL A 61 2.13 24.68 10.67
C VAL A 61 3.17 23.60 10.93
N ASN A 62 2.82 22.62 11.75
CA ASN A 62 3.71 21.50 12.07
C ASN A 62 3.53 20.32 11.10
N GLN A 63 4.43 19.34 11.22
CA GLN A 63 4.44 18.17 10.34
C GLN A 63 3.15 17.35 10.41
N THR A 64 2.61 17.16 11.60
CA THR A 64 1.38 16.37 11.81
C THR A 64 0.17 17.06 11.17
N GLU A 65 0.07 18.38 11.31
CA GLU A 65 -0.99 19.19 10.71
C GLU A 65 -0.96 19.12 9.18
N ILE A 66 0.22 19.33 8.56
CA ILE A 66 0.37 19.22 7.10
C ILE A 66 0.07 17.80 6.62
N ALA A 67 0.59 16.77 7.28
CA ALA A 67 0.36 15.38 6.89
C ALA A 67 -1.13 15.03 6.91
N ASN A 68 -1.83 15.37 7.99
CA ASN A 68 -3.27 15.14 8.10
C ASN A 68 -4.05 15.93 7.04
N TRP A 69 -3.68 17.19 6.80
CA TRP A 69 -4.33 18.02 5.79
C TRP A 69 -4.18 17.42 4.39
N ILE A 70 -2.97 16.97 4.02
CA ILE A 70 -2.70 16.35 2.71
C ILE A 70 -3.52 15.07 2.55
N ILE A 71 -3.55 14.19 3.55
CA ILE A 71 -4.27 12.91 3.47
C ILE A 71 -5.78 13.15 3.28
N LEU A 72 -6.37 14.05 4.07
CA LEU A 72 -7.79 14.38 3.98
C LEU A 72 -8.11 15.07 2.65
N ARG A 73 -7.25 15.99 2.20
CA ARG A 73 -7.43 16.68 0.91
C ARG A 73 -7.37 15.70 -0.25
N PHE A 74 -6.34 14.85 -0.27
CA PHE A 74 -6.18 13.83 -1.30
C PHE A 74 -7.38 12.88 -1.34
N GLN A 75 -7.89 12.44 -0.20
CA GLN A 75 -9.08 11.59 -0.14
C GLN A 75 -10.33 12.26 -0.73
N SER A 76 -10.47 13.58 -0.57
CA SER A 76 -11.61 14.33 -1.15
C SER A 76 -11.48 14.55 -2.67
N GLU A 77 -10.27 14.48 -3.21
CA GLU A 77 -9.96 14.72 -4.62
C GLU A 77 -9.63 13.42 -5.38
N LEU A 78 -9.61 12.28 -4.69
CA LEU A 78 -9.22 10.99 -5.24
C LEU A 78 -10.20 10.54 -6.34
N ASP A 79 -9.67 10.37 -7.55
CA ASP A 79 -10.45 9.91 -8.71
C ASP A 79 -10.06 8.50 -9.20
N GLU A 80 -10.85 7.97 -10.14
CA GLU A 80 -10.62 6.65 -10.73
C GLU A 80 -9.31 6.55 -11.52
N SER A 81 -8.78 7.66 -12.04
CA SER A 81 -7.50 7.66 -12.75
C SER A 81 -6.37 7.43 -11.77
N GLN A 82 -6.34 8.20 -10.69
CA GLN A 82 -5.34 8.07 -9.63
C GLN A 82 -5.39 6.70 -8.96
N ILE A 83 -6.59 6.14 -8.76
CA ILE A 83 -6.74 4.77 -8.25
C ILE A 83 -6.10 3.75 -9.19
N LYS A 84 -6.28 3.90 -10.51
CA LYS A 84 -5.65 3.00 -11.49
C LYS A 84 -4.13 3.15 -11.49
N ASP A 85 -3.62 4.39 -11.38
CA ASP A 85 -2.19 4.65 -11.34
C ASP A 85 -1.55 4.00 -10.10
N ILE A 86 -2.14 4.18 -8.92
CA ILE A 86 -1.67 3.54 -7.67
C ILE A 86 -1.69 2.01 -7.81
N ARG A 87 -2.75 1.44 -8.39
CA ARG A 87 -2.84 -0.01 -8.60
C ARG A 87 -1.81 -0.52 -9.58
N ALA A 88 -1.51 0.24 -10.63
CA ALA A 88 -0.52 -0.13 -11.63
C ALA A 88 0.90 -0.11 -11.05
N GLU A 89 1.24 0.91 -10.24
CA GLU A 89 2.55 1.03 -9.58
C GLU A 89 2.82 -0.12 -8.60
N HIS A 90 1.77 -0.68 -8.00
CA HIS A 90 1.86 -1.78 -7.05
C HIS A 90 1.30 -3.11 -7.60
N PHE A 91 1.18 -3.25 -8.92
CA PHE A 91 0.69 -4.48 -9.53
C PHE A 91 1.75 -5.59 -9.44
N ASP A 92 1.38 -6.72 -8.85
CA ASP A 92 2.21 -7.92 -8.77
C ASP A 92 1.65 -8.99 -9.73
N GLU A 93 2.38 -9.24 -10.81
CA GLU A 93 1.97 -10.22 -11.82
C GLU A 93 1.89 -11.64 -11.26
N VAL A 94 2.76 -12.01 -10.33
CA VAL A 94 2.81 -13.36 -9.75
C VAL A 94 1.60 -13.57 -8.86
N ALA A 95 1.31 -12.62 -7.97
CA ALA A 95 0.11 -12.66 -7.13
C ALA A 95 -1.18 -12.72 -7.99
N MET A 96 -1.21 -12.01 -9.11
CA MET A 96 -2.34 -12.06 -10.04
C MET A 96 -2.47 -13.44 -10.70
N LEU A 97 -1.37 -14.05 -11.14
CA LEU A 97 -1.36 -15.39 -11.71
C LEU A 97 -1.82 -16.45 -10.70
N GLU A 98 -1.37 -16.35 -9.45
CA GLU A 98 -1.82 -17.22 -8.36
C GLU A 98 -3.32 -17.10 -8.12
N ASN A 99 -3.84 -15.87 -8.14
CA ASN A 99 -5.27 -15.62 -7.99
C ASN A 99 -6.08 -16.22 -9.16
N ILE A 100 -5.61 -16.05 -10.40
CA ILE A 100 -6.24 -16.67 -11.59
C ILE A 100 -6.22 -18.19 -11.47
N LEU A 101 -5.11 -18.79 -11.05
CA LEU A 101 -4.99 -20.23 -10.86
C LEU A 101 -5.96 -20.73 -9.78
N LYS A 102 -6.09 -20.01 -8.66
CA LYS A 102 -7.04 -20.33 -7.61
C LYS A 102 -8.48 -20.31 -8.13
N GLN A 103 -8.88 -19.26 -8.82
CA GLN A 103 -10.21 -19.15 -9.44
C GLN A 103 -10.48 -20.25 -10.47
N ALA A 104 -9.47 -20.62 -11.26
CA ALA A 104 -9.60 -21.70 -12.23
C ALA A 104 -9.74 -23.07 -11.57
N LYS A 105 -9.06 -23.32 -10.45
CA LYS A 105 -9.23 -24.54 -9.65
C LYS A 105 -10.63 -24.63 -9.03
N GLU A 106 -11.16 -23.51 -8.53
CA GLU A 106 -12.49 -23.46 -7.90
C GLU A 106 -13.63 -23.58 -8.92
N SER A 107 -13.52 -22.88 -10.06
CA SER A 107 -14.55 -22.86 -11.09
C SER A 107 -14.43 -23.98 -12.13
N GLY A 108 -13.27 -24.65 -12.18
CA GLY A 108 -12.90 -25.60 -13.24
C GLY A 108 -12.68 -24.95 -14.61
N LYS A 109 -12.68 -23.61 -14.71
CA LYS A 109 -12.59 -22.88 -15.99
C LYS A 109 -11.44 -21.89 -15.95
N VAL A 110 -10.61 -21.94 -16.99
CA VAL A 110 -9.56 -20.94 -17.24
C VAL A 110 -10.12 -19.84 -18.14
N PRO A 111 -9.92 -18.54 -17.83
CA PRO A 111 -10.32 -17.44 -18.70
C PRO A 111 -9.78 -17.63 -20.14
N THR A 112 -10.59 -17.34 -21.16
CA THR A 112 -10.28 -17.67 -22.56
C THR A 112 -8.97 -17.05 -23.05
N ASP A 113 -8.73 -15.77 -22.73
CA ASP A 113 -7.49 -15.09 -23.11
C ASP A 113 -6.25 -15.73 -22.47
N PHE A 114 -6.40 -16.16 -21.21
CA PHE A 114 -5.35 -16.85 -20.48
C PHE A 114 -5.12 -18.27 -21.01
N LYS A 115 -6.18 -18.99 -21.40
CA LYS A 115 -6.09 -20.29 -22.05
C LYS A 115 -5.31 -20.20 -23.37
N ASN A 116 -5.60 -19.19 -24.19
CA ASN A 116 -4.90 -18.95 -25.44
C ASN A 116 -3.41 -18.63 -25.20
N LEU A 117 -3.11 -17.84 -24.17
CA LEU A 117 -1.73 -17.56 -23.75
C LEU A 117 -0.97 -18.83 -23.36
N LEU A 118 -1.59 -19.70 -22.55
CA LEU A 118 -1.00 -20.99 -22.14
C LEU A 118 -0.77 -21.92 -23.34
N GLN A 119 -1.74 -22.00 -24.27
CA GLN A 119 -1.60 -22.81 -25.49
C GLN A 119 -0.44 -22.33 -26.37
N LYS A 120 -0.26 -21.01 -26.51
CA LYS A 120 0.90 -20.41 -27.19
C LYS A 120 2.21 -20.77 -26.52
N GLN A 121 2.30 -20.60 -25.20
CA GLN A 121 3.52 -20.90 -24.44
C GLN A 121 3.88 -22.40 -24.49
N PHE A 122 2.88 -23.28 -24.57
CA PHE A 122 3.09 -24.73 -24.72
C PHE A 122 3.36 -25.17 -26.17
N GLY A 123 3.36 -24.24 -27.14
CA GLY A 123 3.60 -24.56 -28.55
C GLY A 123 2.42 -25.27 -29.25
N LEU A 124 1.20 -25.17 -28.72
CA LEU A 124 -0.01 -25.75 -29.32
C LEU A 124 -0.61 -24.87 -30.43
N ASP A 125 -0.07 -23.67 -30.62
CA ASP A 125 -0.56 -22.68 -31.58
C ASP A 125 0.17 -22.73 -32.93
N GLU A 126 0.84 -23.84 -33.23
CA GLU A 126 1.53 -24.01 -34.51
C GLU A 126 0.51 -24.32 -35.62
N PRO A 127 0.38 -23.47 -36.65
CA PRO A 127 -0.49 -23.77 -37.77
C PRO A 127 0.07 -25.02 -38.42
N THR A 128 -0.72 -26.10 -38.42
CA THR A 128 -0.43 -27.29 -39.20
C THR A 128 -0.31 -26.81 -40.65
N LYS A 129 0.92 -26.58 -41.14
CA LYS A 129 1.19 -26.30 -42.55
C LYS A 129 0.70 -27.53 -43.29
N ARG A 130 -0.56 -27.51 -43.73
CA ARG A 130 -1.13 -28.50 -44.63
C ARG A 130 -0.24 -28.46 -45.85
N LYS A 131 0.66 -29.43 -45.97
CA LYS A 131 1.37 -29.70 -47.22
C LYS A 131 0.30 -30.07 -48.24
N ALA A 132 -0.16 -29.09 -49.01
CA ALA A 132 -0.85 -29.35 -50.25
C ALA A 132 0.19 -30.01 -51.17
N LYS A 133 0.16 -31.35 -51.22
CA LYS A 133 0.72 -32.08 -52.35
C LYS A 133 -0.11 -31.67 -53.56
N SER A 134 0.32 -30.64 -54.28
CA SER A 134 -0.17 -30.42 -55.64
C SER A 134 0.32 -31.59 -56.47
N ALA A 135 -0.64 -32.35 -56.97
CA ALA A 135 -0.44 -33.56 -57.74
C ALA A 135 0.29 -33.28 -59.05
N LEU A 136 1.01 -34.31 -59.47
CA LEU A 136 1.54 -34.54 -60.80
C LEU A 136 0.44 -34.40 -61.87
N THR A 137 0.63 -33.54 -62.87
CA THR A 137 0.11 -33.73 -64.25
C THR A 137 1.01 -32.96 -65.21
#